data_AF-A0A7S1Z296-F1
#
_entry.id   AF-A0A7S1Z296-F1
#
_cell.length_a   1.000
_cell.length_b   1.000
_cell.length_c   1.000
_cell.angle_alpha   90.00
_cell.angle_beta   90.00
_cell.angle_gamma   90.00
#
_symmetry.space_group_name_H-M   'P 1'
#
loop_
_entity.id
_entity.type
_entity.pdbx_description
1 polymer ?
#
loop_
_entity_poly.entity_id
_entity_poly.type
_entity_poly.pdbx_seq_one_letter_code
_entity_poly.pdbx_strand_id
1 'polypeptide(L)'
;HNLTEICSLETLTSHPGAGEDCANACEDAMCCVAPGDENCLDDGNFLACSEYLVCATLLIEGGGLEDPPENITDVCSWDNVQDAEGCAECRNLCNTASCCVTLGEGNCLAGNLETCAKWALSPCVLSSLCKEDEDDTPSLPPDHLPPTGQA
;
A
#
# COMPACT_ATOMS: atom_id res chain seq x y z
N HIS A 1 25.37 -8.64 16.04
CA HIS A 1 24.33 -9.47 15.40
C HIS A 1 24.63 -9.59 13.92
N ASN A 2 24.32 -10.72 13.26
CA ASN A 2 24.53 -10.84 11.82
C ASN A 2 23.36 -10.16 11.09
N LEU A 3 23.52 -8.87 10.78
CA LEU A 3 22.48 -8.08 10.11
C LEU A 3 22.07 -8.67 8.77
N THR A 4 23.02 -9.30 8.06
CA THR A 4 22.73 -9.96 6.77
C THR A 4 21.73 -11.09 6.93
N GLU A 5 21.72 -11.78 8.08
CA GLU A 5 20.78 -12.86 8.37
C GLU A 5 19.42 -12.31 8.80
N ILE A 6 19.41 -11.32 9.70
CA ILE A 6 18.19 -10.74 10.27
C ILE A 6 17.42 -9.92 9.22
N CYS A 7 18.14 -9.10 8.46
CA CYS A 7 17.59 -8.19 7.47
C CYS A 7 17.65 -8.73 6.03
N SER A 8 17.94 -10.03 5.85
CA SER A 8 17.81 -10.64 4.53
C SER A 8 16.37 -10.58 4.07
N LEU A 9 16.16 -10.47 2.75
CA LEU A 9 14.82 -10.53 2.18
C LEU A 9 14.08 -11.83 2.57
N GLU A 10 14.81 -12.96 2.62
CA GLU A 10 14.25 -14.25 3.04
C GLU A 10 13.69 -14.18 4.47
N THR A 11 14.48 -13.68 5.42
CA THR A 11 14.06 -13.53 6.83
C THR A 11 12.95 -12.51 6.99
N LEU A 12 13.03 -11.36 6.30
CA LEU A 12 12.01 -10.30 6.35
C LEU A 12 10.62 -10.80 5.90
N THR A 13 10.57 -11.82 5.04
CA THR A 13 9.33 -12.47 4.60
C THR A 13 8.95 -13.71 5.41
N SER A 14 9.80 -14.17 6.32
CA SER A 14 9.63 -15.49 6.96
C SER A 14 8.57 -15.52 8.06
N HIS A 15 8.31 -14.39 8.72
CA HIS A 15 7.30 -14.28 9.78
C HIS A 15 6.86 -12.83 10.03
N PRO A 16 5.66 -12.63 10.60
CA PRO A 16 5.25 -11.34 11.15
C PRO A 16 6.28 -10.85 12.18
N GLY A 17 6.60 -9.56 12.17
CA GLY A 17 7.57 -8.95 13.08
C GLY A 17 9.04 -9.03 12.64
N ALA A 18 9.37 -9.76 11.57
CA ALA A 18 10.76 -9.81 11.06
C ALA A 18 11.31 -8.42 10.68
N GLY A 19 10.44 -7.53 10.19
CA GLY A 19 10.79 -6.12 9.95
C GLY A 19 11.11 -5.35 11.22
N GLU A 20 10.39 -5.60 12.33
CA GLU A 20 10.66 -4.99 13.63
C GLU A 20 11.97 -5.52 14.23
N ASP A 21 12.24 -6.82 14.08
CA ASP A 21 13.52 -7.41 14.49
C ASP A 21 14.70 -6.80 13.73
N CYS A 22 14.56 -6.60 12.42
CA CYS A 22 15.57 -5.90 11.62
C CYS A 22 15.69 -4.42 12.03
N ALA A 23 14.58 -3.71 12.26
CA ALA A 23 14.59 -2.33 12.71
C ALA A 23 15.33 -2.15 14.05
N ASN A 24 15.05 -3.01 15.03
CA ASN A 24 15.74 -3.03 16.32
C ASN A 24 17.23 -3.34 16.17
N ALA A 25 17.61 -4.23 15.25
CA ALA A 25 19.01 -4.53 14.99
C ALA A 25 19.76 -3.37 14.29
N CYS A 26 19.04 -2.49 13.58
CA CYS A 26 19.57 -1.37 12.81
C CYS A 26 19.50 -0.02 13.52
N GLU A 27 18.82 0.08 14.67
CA GLU A 27 18.50 1.33 15.39
C GLU A 27 19.72 2.26 15.55
N ASP A 28 20.84 1.72 16.05
CA ASP A 28 22.06 2.48 16.33
C ASP A 28 22.77 3.03 15.08
N ALA A 29 22.41 2.55 13.90
CA ALA A 29 23.09 2.86 12.64
C ALA A 29 22.14 3.36 11.54
N MET A 30 20.92 3.78 11.88
CA MET A 30 19.97 4.33 10.91
C MET A 30 20.51 5.57 10.18
N CYS A 31 21.46 6.30 10.77
CA CYS A 31 22.14 7.40 10.08
C CYS A 31 22.89 6.96 8.82
N CYS A 32 23.33 5.70 8.72
CA CYS A 32 24.06 5.19 7.55
C CYS A 32 23.18 5.06 6.30
N VAL A 33 21.86 5.06 6.50
CA VAL A 33 20.86 4.92 5.43
C VAL A 33 19.91 6.13 5.36
N ALA A 34 20.00 7.05 6.31
CA ALA A 34 19.21 8.28 6.33
C ALA A 34 19.48 9.16 5.09
N PRO A 35 18.48 9.86 4.55
CA PRO A 35 18.69 10.82 3.48
C PRO A 35 19.28 12.14 3.98
N GLY A 36 20.02 12.84 3.13
CA GLY A 36 20.43 14.23 3.36
C GLY A 36 21.44 14.42 4.49
N ASP A 37 21.32 15.52 5.23
CA ASP A 37 22.31 15.97 6.23
C ASP A 37 22.38 15.07 7.48
N GLU A 38 21.45 14.13 7.64
CA GLU A 38 21.47 13.10 8.70
C GLU A 38 22.27 11.85 8.29
N ASN A 39 22.75 11.82 7.04
CA ASN A 39 23.51 10.71 6.51
C ASN A 39 24.96 10.71 7.04
N CYS A 40 25.27 9.79 7.96
CA CYS A 40 26.61 9.68 8.54
C CYS A 40 27.63 8.94 7.65
N LEU A 41 27.20 8.40 6.49
CA LEU A 41 28.09 7.86 5.46
C LEU A 41 28.98 8.96 4.87
N ASP A 42 28.40 10.14 4.66
CA ASP A 42 29.07 11.30 4.04
C ASP A 42 30.09 11.95 4.98
N ASP A 43 30.01 11.68 6.28
CA ASP A 43 30.96 12.12 7.32
C ASP A 43 32.26 11.27 7.36
N GLY A 44 32.47 10.40 6.38
CA GLY A 44 33.66 9.55 6.29
C GLY A 44 33.58 8.25 7.10
N ASN A 45 32.39 7.91 7.63
CA ASN A 45 32.16 6.65 8.35
C ASN A 45 31.87 5.46 7.42
N PHE A 46 32.27 5.54 6.15
CA PHE A 46 31.98 4.52 5.13
C PHE A 46 32.22 3.07 5.60
N LEU A 47 33.36 2.81 6.24
CA LEU A 47 33.70 1.47 6.69
C LEU A 47 32.75 0.97 7.78
N ALA A 48 32.39 1.84 8.73
CA ALA A 48 31.43 1.52 9.77
C ALA A 48 30.03 1.29 9.17
N CYS A 49 29.60 2.13 8.24
CA CYS A 49 28.29 2.01 7.59
C CYS A 49 28.17 0.81 6.64
N SER A 50 29.29 0.30 6.10
CA SER A 50 29.26 -0.81 5.13
C SER A 50 28.60 -2.08 5.67
N GLU A 51 28.68 -2.34 6.98
CA GLU A 51 28.05 -3.48 7.64
C GLU A 51 26.53 -3.30 7.83
N TYR A 52 26.05 -2.05 7.78
CA TYR A 52 24.67 -1.67 7.99
C TYR A 52 23.94 -1.32 6.70
N LEU A 53 24.59 -1.42 5.53
CA LEU A 53 23.93 -1.18 4.24
C LEU A 53 22.72 -2.11 4.02
N VAL A 54 22.73 -3.30 4.64
CA VAL A 54 21.56 -4.20 4.60
C VAL A 54 20.34 -3.60 5.28
N CYS A 55 20.50 -2.69 6.26
CA CYS A 55 19.40 -1.98 6.90
C CYS A 55 18.64 -1.06 5.94
N ALA A 56 19.20 -0.75 4.77
CA ALA A 56 18.48 -0.04 3.72
C ALA A 56 17.25 -0.82 3.22
N THR A 57 17.15 -2.13 3.49
CA THR A 57 15.92 -2.90 3.24
C THR A 57 14.72 -2.37 4.03
N LEU A 58 14.94 -1.73 5.19
CA LEU A 58 13.88 -1.05 5.96
C LEU A 58 13.38 0.22 5.29
N LEU A 59 14.19 0.83 4.42
CA LEU A 59 13.82 2.00 3.63
C LEU A 59 13.16 1.64 2.31
N ILE A 60 13.16 0.36 1.94
CA ILE A 60 12.25 -0.13 0.92
C ILE A 60 10.88 0.03 1.55
N GLU A 61 10.17 1.11 1.20
CA GLU A 61 8.83 1.44 1.71
C GLU A 61 7.86 0.31 1.37
N GLY A 62 7.86 -0.68 2.23
CA GLY A 62 6.91 -1.73 2.33
C GLY A 62 6.53 -1.84 3.78
N GLY A 63 6.05 -0.74 4.38
CA GLY A 63 5.46 -0.76 5.71
C GLY A 63 4.55 -1.97 5.80
N GLY A 64 4.76 -2.80 6.84
CA GLY A 64 4.24 -4.16 6.91
C GLY A 64 2.78 -4.22 6.49
N LEU A 65 2.55 -4.68 5.25
CA LEU A 65 1.22 -4.81 4.72
C LEU A 65 0.63 -6.04 5.41
N GLU A 66 -0.53 -5.86 6.03
CA GLU A 66 -1.25 -6.98 6.64
C GLU A 66 -1.86 -7.87 5.56
N ASP A 67 -2.00 -9.16 5.88
CA ASP A 67 -2.71 -10.11 5.04
C ASP A 67 -4.17 -9.67 4.81
N PRO A 68 -4.78 -10.04 3.68
CA PRO A 68 -6.21 -9.79 3.46
C PRO A 68 -7.05 -10.37 4.61
N PRO A 69 -8.05 -9.64 5.12
CA PRO A 69 -8.88 -10.14 6.21
C PRO A 69 -9.73 -11.34 5.75
N GLU A 70 -10.06 -12.24 6.66
CA GLU A 70 -10.77 -13.50 6.34
C GLU A 70 -12.13 -13.26 5.65
N ASN A 71 -12.81 -12.17 5.98
CA ASN A 71 -14.12 -11.82 5.42
C ASN A 71 -14.02 -11.12 4.06
N ILE A 72 -12.83 -10.94 3.47
CA ILE A 72 -12.67 -10.26 2.18
C ILE A 72 -13.48 -10.91 1.07
N THR A 73 -13.64 -12.24 1.11
CA THR A 73 -14.43 -12.99 0.11
C THR A 73 -15.92 -12.66 0.20
N ASP A 74 -16.41 -12.43 1.41
CA ASP A 74 -17.81 -12.08 1.65
C ASP A 74 -18.05 -10.62 1.26
N VAL A 75 -17.22 -9.70 1.77
CA VAL A 75 -17.31 -8.26 1.51
C VAL A 75 -17.20 -7.97 0.00
N CYS A 76 -16.21 -8.56 -0.66
CA CYS A 76 -15.99 -8.42 -2.10
C CYS A 76 -16.67 -9.51 -2.94
N SER A 77 -17.74 -10.15 -2.44
CA SER A 77 -18.49 -11.13 -3.22
C SER A 77 -19.18 -10.48 -4.43
N TRP A 78 -19.47 -11.27 -5.46
CA TRP A 78 -20.17 -10.81 -6.66
C TRP A 78 -21.52 -10.15 -6.35
N ASP A 79 -22.24 -10.64 -5.34
CA ASP A 79 -23.53 -10.10 -4.95
C ASP A 79 -23.37 -8.74 -4.24
N ASN A 80 -22.36 -8.59 -3.39
CA ASN A 80 -22.12 -7.34 -2.67
C ASN A 80 -21.58 -6.21 -3.57
N VAL A 81 -20.71 -6.52 -4.53
CA VAL A 81 -20.16 -5.48 -5.43
C VAL A 81 -21.17 -4.95 -6.46
N GLN A 82 -22.36 -5.58 -6.57
CA GLN A 82 -23.47 -5.06 -7.37
C GLN A 82 -24.28 -3.98 -6.66
N ASP A 83 -24.20 -3.92 -5.33
CA ASP A 83 -24.78 -2.88 -4.50
C ASP A 83 -23.77 -1.74 -4.30
N ALA A 84 -24.23 -0.49 -4.26
CA ALA A 84 -23.35 0.67 -4.14
C ALA A 84 -22.59 0.71 -2.81
N GLU A 85 -23.25 0.34 -1.70
CA GLU A 85 -22.64 0.30 -0.37
C GLU A 85 -21.63 -0.86 -0.28
N GLY A 86 -22.04 -2.06 -0.71
CA GLY A 86 -21.14 -3.23 -0.73
C GLY A 86 -19.92 -3.05 -1.64
N CYS A 87 -20.11 -2.40 -2.79
CA CYS A 87 -19.01 -1.98 -3.65
C CYS A 87 -18.05 -1.01 -2.95
N ALA A 88 -18.57 0.04 -2.31
CA ALA A 88 -17.75 1.03 -1.63
C ALA A 88 -16.96 0.40 -0.46
N GLU A 89 -17.58 -0.53 0.27
CA GLU A 89 -16.92 -1.29 1.33
C GLU A 89 -15.79 -2.16 0.78
N CYS A 90 -16.04 -2.93 -0.28
CA CYS A 90 -15.02 -3.72 -0.95
C CYS A 90 -13.84 -2.87 -1.43
N ARG A 91 -14.12 -1.72 -2.07
CA ARG A 91 -13.07 -0.81 -2.55
C ARG A 91 -12.22 -0.26 -1.41
N ASN A 92 -12.85 0.17 -0.33
CA ASN A 92 -12.13 0.66 0.85
C ASN A 92 -11.22 -0.41 1.45
N LEU A 93 -11.71 -1.65 1.55
CA LEU A 93 -10.93 -2.77 2.04
C LEU A 93 -9.70 -3.04 1.15
N CYS A 94 -9.90 -3.04 -0.17
CA CYS A 94 -8.86 -3.31 -1.16
C CYS A 94 -7.82 -2.19 -1.30
N ASN A 95 -8.17 -0.95 -0.95
CA ASN A 95 -7.25 0.18 -1.02
C ASN A 95 -6.05 0.04 -0.08
N THR A 96 -6.18 -0.76 1.00
CA THR A 96 -5.09 -1.10 1.92
C THR A 96 -3.87 -1.66 1.19
N ALA A 97 -4.08 -2.44 0.13
CA ALA A 97 -3.02 -3.04 -0.68
C ALA A 97 -2.81 -2.37 -2.05
N SER A 98 -3.32 -1.14 -2.23
CA SER A 98 -3.15 -0.39 -3.49
C SER A 98 -1.69 -0.20 -3.89
N CYS A 99 -0.78 -0.07 -2.90
CA CYS A 99 0.66 0.04 -3.12
C CYS A 99 1.28 -1.17 -3.84
N CYS A 100 0.65 -2.36 -3.79
CA CYS A 100 1.15 -3.56 -4.45
C CYS A 100 1.12 -3.44 -5.99
N VAL A 101 0.24 -2.60 -6.52
CA VAL A 101 0.03 -2.42 -7.97
C VAL A 101 0.39 -1.02 -8.46
N THR A 102 0.72 -0.09 -7.55
CA THR A 102 1.25 1.23 -7.89
C THR A 102 2.56 1.10 -8.66
N LEU A 103 2.73 1.88 -9.73
CA LEU A 103 3.99 1.92 -10.48
C LEU A 103 4.86 3.07 -9.95
N GLY A 104 6.13 2.78 -9.66
CA GLY A 104 7.11 3.80 -9.26
C GLY A 104 7.05 4.14 -7.77
N GLU A 105 7.07 5.44 -7.45
CA GLU A 105 7.03 5.95 -6.07
C GLU A 105 5.73 5.48 -5.38
N GLY A 106 5.86 4.99 -4.14
CA GLY A 106 4.75 4.39 -3.40
C GLY A 106 4.41 2.94 -3.76
N ASN A 107 5.23 2.26 -4.59
CA ASN A 107 5.14 0.81 -4.74
C ASN A 107 5.73 0.09 -3.53
N CYS A 108 4.99 -0.87 -2.97
CA CYS A 108 5.40 -1.64 -1.79
C CYS A 108 5.72 -3.11 -2.09
N LEU A 109 5.76 -3.52 -3.37
CA LEU A 109 5.87 -4.92 -3.77
C LEU A 109 7.18 -5.56 -3.29
N ALA A 110 8.29 -4.83 -3.38
CA ALA A 110 9.61 -5.35 -3.02
C ALA A 110 9.72 -5.75 -1.54
N GLY A 111 9.03 -5.05 -0.65
CA GLY A 111 8.97 -5.36 0.78
C GLY A 111 7.82 -6.28 1.20
N ASN A 112 6.81 -6.49 0.34
CA ASN A 112 5.58 -7.21 0.68
C ASN A 112 5.19 -8.27 -0.36
N LEU A 113 6.16 -8.94 -1.00
CA LEU A 113 5.88 -9.83 -2.13
C LEU A 113 4.82 -10.89 -1.83
N GLU A 114 4.94 -11.58 -0.68
CA GLU A 114 3.96 -12.61 -0.28
C GLU A 114 2.59 -11.99 -0.02
N THR A 115 2.52 -10.93 0.78
CA THR A 115 1.25 -10.27 1.11
C THR A 115 0.59 -9.69 -0.13
N CYS A 116 1.34 -9.04 -1.01
CA CYS A 116 0.85 -8.55 -2.29
C CYS A 116 0.32 -9.68 -3.18
N ALA A 117 0.94 -10.86 -3.15
CA ALA A 117 0.41 -12.03 -3.87
C ALA A 117 -0.94 -12.49 -3.28
N LYS A 118 -1.09 -12.50 -1.95
CA LYS A 118 -2.38 -12.82 -1.30
C LYS A 118 -3.46 -11.82 -1.68
N TRP A 119 -3.16 -10.52 -1.65
CA TRP A 119 -4.10 -9.47 -2.10
C TRP A 119 -4.44 -9.60 -3.59
N ALA A 120 -3.47 -9.94 -4.45
CA ALA A 120 -3.71 -10.16 -5.88
C ALA A 120 -4.60 -11.38 -6.18
N LEU A 121 -4.56 -12.41 -5.31
CA LEU A 121 -5.42 -13.59 -5.40
C LEU A 121 -6.80 -13.40 -4.75
N SER A 122 -6.99 -12.30 -4.00
CA SER A 122 -8.26 -11.96 -3.37
C SER A 122 -9.30 -11.47 -4.40
N PRO A 123 -10.59 -11.38 -4.03
CA PRO A 123 -11.64 -10.85 -4.90
C PRO A 123 -11.57 -9.34 -5.15
N CYS A 124 -10.51 -8.65 -4.73
CA CYS A 124 -10.32 -7.21 -4.97
C CYS A 124 -10.36 -6.79 -6.44
N VAL A 125 -10.14 -7.71 -7.38
CA VAL A 125 -10.36 -7.45 -8.82
C VAL A 125 -11.80 -7.04 -9.12
N LEU A 126 -12.77 -7.47 -8.31
CA LEU A 126 -14.19 -7.15 -8.47
C LEU A 126 -14.50 -5.70 -8.08
N SER A 127 -13.65 -5.03 -7.30
CA SER A 127 -13.82 -3.60 -6.97
C SER A 127 -13.75 -2.69 -8.21
N SER A 128 -13.13 -3.17 -9.31
CA SER A 128 -13.12 -2.47 -10.60
C SER A 128 -14.43 -2.62 -11.40
N LEU A 129 -15.32 -3.53 -10.97
CA LEU A 129 -16.62 -3.78 -11.60
C LEU A 129 -17.77 -3.04 -10.92
N CYS A 130 -17.47 -2.38 -9.80
CA CYS A 130 -18.31 -1.38 -9.19
C CYS A 130 -18.88 -0.43 -10.25
N LYS A 131 -20.20 -0.38 -10.38
CA LYS A 131 -20.83 0.64 -11.22
C LYS A 131 -20.52 2.00 -10.59
N GLU A 132 -19.94 2.89 -11.38
CA GLU A 132 -19.94 4.30 -11.04
C GLU A 132 -21.41 4.74 -11.04
N ASP A 133 -21.87 5.40 -9.99
CA ASP A 133 -23.21 5.95 -9.96
C ASP A 133 -23.38 6.84 -11.20
N GLU A 134 -24.28 6.46 -12.12
CA GLU A 134 -24.65 7.28 -13.27
C GLU A 134 -25.40 8.58 -12.85
N ASP A 135 -25.30 9.03 -11.59
CA ASP A 135 -26.07 10.12 -11.00
C ASP A 135 -25.21 11.26 -10.43
N ASP A 136 -24.03 11.49 -11.01
CA ASP A 136 -23.25 12.72 -10.82
C ASP A 136 -23.34 13.65 -12.06
N THR A 137 -24.46 13.58 -12.80
CA THR A 137 -24.89 14.75 -13.58
C THR A 137 -25.47 15.78 -12.61
N PRO A 138 -24.92 17.00 -12.54
CA PRO A 138 -25.58 18.08 -11.81
C PRO A 138 -26.99 18.24 -12.38
N SER A 139 -28.00 17.94 -11.57
CA SER A 139 -29.39 18.23 -11.90
C SER A 139 -29.50 19.73 -12.19
N LEU A 140 -29.63 20.09 -13.47
CA LEU A 140 -29.93 21.47 -13.86
C LEU A 140 -31.24 21.86 -13.16
N PRO A 141 -31.29 23.01 -12.46
CA PRO A 141 -32.53 23.45 -11.83
C PRO A 141 -33.61 23.66 -12.90
N PRO A 142 -34.88 23.28 -12.61
CA PRO A 142 -35.97 23.37 -13.57
C PRO A 142 -36.46 24.82 -13.67
N ASP A 143 -35.66 25.75 -14.20
CA ASP A 143 -36.08 27.15 -14.29
C ASP A 143 -35.43 27.91 -15.45
N HIS A 144 -35.54 27.42 -16.68
CA HIS A 144 -35.43 28.28 -17.86
C HIS A 144 -36.39 27.81 -18.99
N LEU A 145 -37.68 27.75 -18.70
CA LEU A 145 -38.70 27.90 -19.75
C LEU A 145 -38.79 29.41 -20.08
N PRO A 146 -38.50 29.83 -21.33
CA PRO A 146 -38.80 31.20 -21.73
C PRO A 146 -40.32 31.41 -21.70
N PRO A 147 -40.81 32.61 -21.31
CA PRO A 147 -42.23 32.87 -21.35
C PRO A 147 -42.71 32.76 -22.79
N THR A 148 -43.72 31.92 -23.02
CA THR A 148 -44.52 31.94 -24.24
C THR A 148 -45.23 33.29 -24.30
N GLY A 149 -44.61 34.24 -24.99
CA GLY A 149 -45.20 35.51 -25.38
C GLY A 149 -46.25 35.26 -26.46
N GLN A 150 -47.48 35.59 -26.09
CA GLN A 150 -48.69 35.58 -26.92
C GLN A 150 -48.59 36.61 -28.05
N ALA A 151 -49.25 36.30 -29.16
CA ALA A 151 -49.57 37.23 -30.24
C ALA A 151 -50.64 38.24 -29.80
#